data_AF-A0A6I5CUL0-F1
#
_entry.id   AF-A0A6I5CUL0-F1
#
_cell.length_a   1.000
_cell.length_b   1.000
_cell.length_c   1.000
_cell.angle_alpha   90.00
_cell.angle_beta   90.00
_cell.angle_gamma   90.00
#
_symmetry.space_group_name_H-M   'P 1'
#
loop_
_entity.id
_entity.type
_entity.pdbx_description
1 polymer ?
#
loop_
_entity_poly.entity_id
_entity_poly.type
_entity_poly.pdbx_seq_one_letter_code
_entity_poly.pdbx_strand_id
1 'polypeptide(L)'
;MAGADANAVNGGVEKYVDDHSKDNVDKYKDGTPKDDADDTWAALVAHLTGYPVPKRSTLFEKLTSDHGGPLFRMDFQDHDVEEVLKSGFEVNGHEDYDIWFFTGPGSAQLKQARIVFEGTAQDEDGHIIWADTSGKTAEDVKTGAGSEFTDYNKDTMSNEVLSQYMNGPRTALLDLYNGSTTNTSFGGLSVPDTAAVDLSTFHSTGESFDHAAKFFKDYATIIQGWEDALGKDDAVWKGESADIFRSLLTKTRENYEAYIDAFNGSGDKTGEGETVYSRALSQAKAAVQKAAQQLLEAWQEWAQSPYYEPIRVLGYVLDELARWVEENNVKKTGLYMTTSYTSTVYYAKTKDGFTQHHPKYGDLADKAAWKKVGEEAVRIWNEAVDHYLVHPAATVQSDLNNTFLDLGREFTDNIPKPKTTSTASADYEKKKADEENKRIQEENEKLKDEYEKDKKDAQDAADKQSEDLQDALDKLGDANGDQMDGLQDALDKLGDANGNQADYLKDALDKLGGPNGTGTGAPDSTVAPTTTSLGTLDGLGGPNGG
;
A
#
# COMPACT_ATOMS: atom_id res chain seq x y z
N MET A 1 12.45 -90.16 16.80
CA MET A 1 12.89 -90.11 15.39
C MET A 1 13.18 -88.66 15.08
N ALA A 2 14.40 -88.38 14.62
CA ALA A 2 14.92 -87.03 14.40
C ALA A 2 14.08 -86.31 13.33
N GLY A 3 13.54 -85.14 13.69
CA GLY A 3 12.87 -84.26 12.73
C GLY A 3 13.93 -83.71 11.77
N ALA A 4 13.71 -83.91 10.48
CA ALA A 4 14.53 -83.27 9.46
C ALA A 4 14.26 -81.76 9.51
N ASP A 5 15.31 -80.97 9.78
CA ASP A 5 15.27 -79.51 9.70
C ASP A 5 14.94 -79.11 8.25
N ALA A 6 13.77 -78.49 8.08
CA ALA A 6 13.29 -77.99 6.80
C ALA A 6 14.01 -76.68 6.46
N ASN A 7 14.48 -76.58 5.22
CA ASN A 7 15.02 -75.37 4.61
C ASN A 7 14.07 -74.18 4.82
N ALA A 8 14.58 -73.10 5.39
CA ALA A 8 13.87 -71.82 5.44
C ALA A 8 13.69 -71.29 4.00
N VAL A 9 12.44 -71.22 3.53
CA VAL A 9 12.11 -70.47 2.32
C VAL A 9 12.00 -69.01 2.72
N ASN A 10 13.04 -68.22 2.42
CA ASN A 10 12.99 -66.76 2.49
C ASN A 10 12.45 -66.25 1.15
N GLY A 11 11.12 -66.24 0.98
CA GLY A 11 10.48 -65.40 -0.04
C GLY A 11 10.27 -64.02 0.56
N GLY A 12 10.75 -62.96 -0.10
CA GLY A 12 10.45 -61.59 0.29
C GLY A 12 9.19 -61.09 -0.41
N VAL A 13 8.48 -60.15 0.22
CA VAL A 13 7.32 -59.44 -0.36
C VAL A 13 7.79 -58.31 -1.32
N GLU A 14 9.10 -58.19 -1.58
CA GLU A 14 9.70 -57.19 -2.48
C GLU A 14 9.35 -57.45 -3.95
N LYS A 15 8.15 -57.07 -4.35
CA LYS A 15 7.88 -56.66 -5.72
C LYS A 15 6.91 -55.49 -5.65
N TYR A 16 7.26 -54.40 -6.34
CA TYR A 16 6.51 -53.14 -6.47
C TYR A 16 6.69 -52.05 -5.42
N VAL A 17 7.71 -52.13 -4.57
CA VAL A 17 8.05 -51.01 -3.69
C VAL A 17 8.95 -50.02 -4.45
N ASP A 18 8.49 -48.79 -4.70
CA ASP A 18 9.31 -47.73 -5.31
C ASP A 18 10.31 -47.20 -4.27
N ASP A 19 11.60 -47.24 -4.59
CA ASP A 19 12.68 -46.81 -3.70
C ASP A 19 12.54 -45.34 -3.25
N HIS A 20 11.85 -44.49 -4.02
CA HIS A 20 11.63 -43.09 -3.67
C HIS A 20 10.42 -42.86 -2.75
N SER A 21 9.57 -43.87 -2.54
CA SER A 21 8.37 -43.75 -1.70
C SER A 21 8.71 -43.33 -0.27
N LYS A 22 9.82 -43.85 0.27
CA LYS A 22 10.29 -43.46 1.60
C LYS A 22 10.61 -41.96 1.67
N ASP A 23 11.36 -41.45 0.71
CA ASP A 23 11.73 -40.04 0.66
C ASP A 23 10.48 -39.15 0.49
N ASN A 24 9.50 -39.62 -0.30
CA ASN A 24 8.25 -38.90 -0.51
C ASN A 24 7.39 -38.79 0.76
N VAL A 25 7.33 -39.85 1.58
CA VAL A 25 6.66 -39.83 2.88
C VAL A 25 7.45 -39.02 3.91
N ASP A 26 8.77 -39.25 3.99
CA ASP A 26 9.65 -38.61 4.96
C ASP A 26 9.68 -37.07 4.81
N LYS A 27 9.47 -36.56 3.58
CA LYS A 27 9.37 -35.11 3.31
C LYS A 27 8.32 -34.40 4.18
N TYR A 28 7.22 -35.08 4.52
CA TYR A 28 6.08 -34.49 5.22
C TYR A 28 5.70 -35.23 6.51
N LYS A 29 6.56 -36.10 7.03
CA LYS A 29 6.26 -36.99 8.17
C LYS A 29 5.85 -36.26 9.45
N ASP A 30 6.35 -35.04 9.68
CA ASP A 30 6.12 -34.24 10.88
C ASP A 30 5.18 -33.04 10.64
N GLY A 31 4.63 -32.92 9.43
CA GLY A 31 3.73 -31.83 9.05
C GLY A 31 2.35 -31.92 9.70
N THR A 32 1.75 -30.77 10.00
CA THR A 32 0.34 -30.66 10.38
C THR A 32 -0.38 -29.78 9.35
N PRO A 33 -1.29 -30.34 8.54
CA PRO A 33 -1.89 -29.56 7.48
C PRO A 33 -2.69 -28.39 8.02
N LYS A 34 -2.71 -27.31 7.26
CA LYS A 34 -3.59 -26.17 7.54
C LYS A 34 -5.06 -26.58 7.42
N ASP A 35 -5.90 -25.95 8.24
CA ASP A 35 -7.33 -26.15 8.19
C ASP A 35 -7.97 -25.33 7.04
N ASP A 36 -9.29 -25.45 6.88
CA ASP A 36 -10.02 -24.72 5.84
C ASP A 36 -9.92 -23.19 5.98
N ALA A 37 -9.71 -22.67 7.20
CA ALA A 37 -9.65 -21.23 7.45
C ALA A 37 -8.28 -20.65 7.02
N ASP A 38 -7.23 -21.46 7.11
CA ASP A 38 -5.87 -21.10 6.73
C ASP A 38 -5.51 -21.48 5.27
N ASP A 39 -6.47 -22.02 4.51
CA ASP A 39 -6.32 -22.29 3.07
C ASP A 39 -6.37 -21.00 2.24
N THR A 40 -5.23 -20.31 2.23
CA THR A 40 -5.03 -19.07 1.49
C THR A 40 -5.17 -19.27 -0.03
N TRP A 41 -4.89 -20.47 -0.55
CA TRP A 41 -5.08 -20.79 -1.96
C TRP A 41 -6.57 -20.71 -2.32
N ALA A 42 -7.41 -21.46 -1.61
CA ALA A 42 -8.85 -21.46 -1.85
C ALA A 42 -9.45 -20.06 -1.67
N ALA A 43 -9.08 -19.37 -0.59
CA ALA A 43 -9.58 -18.03 -0.30
C ALA A 43 -9.19 -17.00 -1.38
N LEU A 44 -7.93 -16.99 -1.82
CA LEU A 44 -7.45 -16.04 -2.82
C LEU A 44 -8.05 -16.33 -4.20
N VAL A 45 -8.09 -17.60 -4.62
CA VAL A 45 -8.70 -17.97 -5.90
C VAL A 45 -10.17 -17.57 -5.92
N ALA A 46 -10.92 -17.88 -4.86
CA ALA A 46 -12.33 -17.48 -4.76
C ALA A 46 -12.50 -15.96 -4.82
N HIS A 47 -11.60 -15.20 -4.16
CA HIS A 47 -11.64 -13.75 -4.18
C HIS A 47 -11.34 -13.15 -5.57
N LEU A 48 -10.34 -13.69 -6.28
CA LEU A 48 -9.92 -13.16 -7.58
C LEU A 48 -10.82 -13.59 -8.74
N THR A 49 -11.46 -14.75 -8.63
CA THR A 49 -12.17 -15.38 -9.76
C THR A 49 -13.67 -15.50 -9.54
N GLY A 50 -14.13 -15.47 -8.29
CA GLY A 50 -15.51 -15.82 -7.92
C GLY A 50 -15.80 -17.32 -7.90
N TYR A 51 -14.83 -18.19 -8.22
CA TYR A 51 -15.03 -19.64 -8.22
C TYR A 51 -15.17 -20.17 -6.79
N PRO A 52 -16.26 -20.90 -6.47
CA PRO A 52 -16.50 -21.40 -5.12
C PRO A 52 -15.65 -22.65 -4.84
N VAL A 53 -14.37 -22.47 -4.53
CA VAL A 53 -13.43 -23.57 -4.24
C VAL A 53 -13.98 -24.46 -3.10
N PRO A 54 -14.11 -25.79 -3.29
CA PRO A 54 -14.53 -26.69 -2.23
C PRO A 54 -13.62 -26.66 -1.00
N LYS A 55 -14.15 -27.02 0.17
CA LYS A 55 -13.37 -27.07 1.42
C LYS A 55 -12.50 -28.32 1.48
N ARG A 56 -11.25 -28.17 1.91
CA ARG A 56 -10.28 -29.28 2.04
C ARG A 56 -10.75 -30.37 2.98
N SER A 57 -11.42 -30.01 4.07
CA SER A 57 -12.00 -30.95 5.03
C SER A 57 -13.01 -31.93 4.42
N THR A 58 -13.66 -31.55 3.32
CA THR A 58 -14.75 -32.31 2.69
C THR A 58 -14.32 -33.18 1.51
N LEU A 59 -13.09 -33.03 1.00
CA LEU A 59 -12.69 -33.58 -0.30
C LEU A 59 -12.71 -35.11 -0.35
N PHE A 60 -12.44 -35.77 0.78
CA PHE A 60 -12.31 -37.23 0.87
C PHE A 60 -13.52 -37.91 1.54
N GLU A 61 -14.54 -37.15 1.97
CA GLU A 61 -15.72 -37.70 2.65
C GLU A 61 -16.46 -38.74 1.79
N LYS A 62 -16.54 -38.50 0.48
CA LYS A 62 -17.14 -39.42 -0.51
C LYS A 62 -16.13 -40.36 -1.19
N LEU A 63 -14.88 -40.32 -0.76
CA LEU A 63 -13.79 -41.20 -1.22
C LEU A 63 -13.27 -42.06 -0.08
N THR A 64 -14.17 -42.51 0.79
CA THR A 64 -13.84 -43.33 1.96
C THR A 64 -14.67 -44.60 1.95
N SER A 65 -14.00 -45.75 2.11
CA SER A 65 -14.65 -47.06 2.22
C SER A 65 -14.83 -47.46 3.69
N ASP A 66 -16.00 -48.03 4.03
CA ASP A 66 -16.26 -48.64 5.34
C ASP A 66 -15.46 -49.94 5.56
N HIS A 67 -14.93 -50.54 4.49
CA HIS A 67 -14.10 -51.73 4.53
C HIS A 67 -12.60 -51.42 4.42
N GLY A 68 -12.20 -50.14 4.51
CA GLY A 68 -10.82 -49.70 4.48
C GLY A 68 -10.64 -48.31 5.09
N GLY A 69 -10.35 -47.32 4.25
CA GLY A 69 -10.18 -45.93 4.65
C GLY A 69 -10.39 -44.98 3.48
N PRO A 70 -9.94 -43.71 3.59
CA PRO A 70 -9.95 -42.83 2.44
C PRO A 70 -9.02 -43.37 1.35
N LEU A 71 -9.40 -43.20 0.08
CA LEU A 71 -8.66 -43.57 -1.14
C LEU A 71 -8.54 -45.05 -1.46
N PHE A 72 -9.00 -45.95 -0.58
CA PHE A 72 -8.97 -47.38 -0.89
C PHE A 72 -10.00 -48.17 -0.09
N ARG A 73 -10.36 -49.33 -0.66
CA ARG A 73 -11.01 -50.42 0.08
C ARG A 73 -10.06 -51.59 0.22
N MET A 74 -10.34 -52.44 1.20
CA MET A 74 -9.55 -53.65 1.39
C MET A 74 -10.37 -54.84 1.89
N ASP A 75 -9.81 -56.03 1.73
CA ASP A 75 -10.26 -57.21 2.47
C ASP A 75 -9.09 -58.07 2.94
N PHE A 76 -9.36 -58.92 3.93
CA PHE A 76 -8.42 -59.91 4.42
C PHE A 76 -8.75 -61.29 3.88
N GLN A 77 -7.74 -61.95 3.33
CA GLN A 77 -7.83 -63.36 2.96
C GLN A 77 -6.93 -64.19 3.86
N ASP A 78 -7.46 -65.31 4.35
CA ASP A 78 -6.71 -66.31 5.08
C ASP A 78 -6.09 -67.28 4.07
N HIS A 79 -4.80 -67.56 4.23
CA HIS A 79 -4.07 -68.46 3.35
C HIS A 79 -3.37 -69.57 4.13
N ASP A 80 -3.28 -70.74 3.49
CA ASP A 80 -2.53 -71.85 4.03
C ASP A 80 -1.03 -71.63 3.78
N VAL A 81 -0.20 -71.88 4.81
CA VAL A 81 1.27 -71.80 4.69
C VAL A 81 1.82 -72.75 3.61
N GLU A 82 1.07 -73.81 3.32
CA GLU A 82 1.37 -74.75 2.24
C GLU A 82 1.41 -74.06 0.86
N GLU A 83 0.53 -73.09 0.61
CA GLU A 83 0.47 -72.35 -0.66
C GLU A 83 1.76 -71.58 -0.87
N VAL A 84 2.16 -70.76 0.12
CA VAL A 84 3.40 -69.97 0.04
C VAL A 84 4.65 -70.83 -0.05
N LEU A 85 4.69 -71.99 0.59
CA LEU A 85 5.83 -72.90 0.48
C LEU A 85 5.95 -73.57 -0.91
N LYS A 86 4.85 -73.67 -1.66
CA LYS A 86 4.83 -74.27 -3.00
C LYS A 86 5.08 -73.26 -4.10
N SER A 87 4.49 -72.07 -4.01
CA SER A 87 4.52 -71.07 -5.08
C SER A 87 5.17 -69.74 -4.70
N GLY A 88 5.58 -69.57 -3.44
CA GLY A 88 6.00 -68.29 -2.90
C GLY A 88 4.80 -67.41 -2.56
N PHE A 89 5.04 -66.15 -2.22
CA PHE A 89 3.96 -65.18 -2.17
C PHE A 89 3.47 -64.94 -3.61
N GLU A 90 2.37 -65.59 -4.00
CA GLU A 90 1.77 -65.39 -5.32
C GLU A 90 1.30 -63.95 -5.47
N VAL A 91 1.44 -63.41 -6.68
CA VAL A 91 1.04 -62.06 -7.03
C VAL A 91 -0.19 -62.18 -7.91
N ASN A 92 -1.33 -61.66 -7.48
CA ASN A 92 -2.53 -61.65 -8.31
C ASN A 92 -2.38 -60.64 -9.45
N GLY A 93 -2.92 -60.98 -10.62
CA GLY A 93 -3.22 -60.00 -11.66
C GLY A 93 -4.59 -59.34 -11.38
N HIS A 94 -4.75 -58.08 -11.79
CA HIS A 94 -5.97 -57.26 -11.65
C HIS A 94 -6.25 -56.62 -10.28
N GLU A 95 -5.23 -56.46 -9.43
CA GLU A 95 -5.30 -55.79 -8.11
C GLU A 95 -4.26 -54.66 -8.03
N ASP A 96 -4.60 -53.56 -7.32
CA ASP A 96 -3.74 -52.38 -7.25
C ASP A 96 -2.58 -52.54 -6.25
N TYR A 97 -2.82 -53.24 -5.13
CA TYR A 97 -1.79 -53.48 -4.11
C TYR A 97 -2.10 -54.69 -3.20
N ASP A 98 -1.08 -55.47 -2.83
CA ASP A 98 -1.18 -56.64 -1.94
C ASP A 98 -0.12 -56.60 -0.84
N ILE A 99 -0.52 -56.82 0.41
CA ILE A 99 0.43 -56.97 1.54
C ILE A 99 0.17 -58.28 2.26
N TRP A 100 1.15 -59.17 2.21
CA TRP A 100 1.16 -60.42 2.95
C TRP A 100 1.73 -60.23 4.35
N PHE A 101 1.06 -60.78 5.36
CA PHE A 101 1.50 -60.68 6.76
C PHE A 101 1.06 -61.88 7.59
N PHE A 102 1.77 -62.11 8.68
CA PHE A 102 1.46 -63.14 9.66
C PHE A 102 0.80 -62.55 10.90
N THR A 103 -0.15 -63.29 11.46
CA THR A 103 -0.85 -62.94 12.71
C THR A 103 -0.70 -64.04 13.75
N GLY A 104 -0.70 -63.66 15.03
CA GLY A 104 -0.59 -64.57 16.16
C GLY A 104 0.86 -64.87 16.56
N PRO A 105 1.35 -64.42 17.74
CA PRO A 105 2.65 -64.82 18.24
C PRO A 105 2.69 -66.33 18.55
N GLY A 106 3.79 -66.98 18.24
CA GLY A 106 3.99 -68.43 18.42
C GLY A 106 3.47 -69.23 17.24
N SER A 107 2.15 -69.46 17.15
CA SER A 107 1.51 -70.17 16.03
C SER A 107 0.92 -69.16 15.06
N ALA A 108 1.70 -68.84 14.02
CA ALA A 108 1.35 -67.77 13.10
C ALA A 108 0.40 -68.24 11.99
N GLN A 109 -0.60 -67.41 11.68
CA GLN A 109 -1.50 -67.57 10.54
C GLN A 109 -1.13 -66.59 9.44
N LEU A 110 -1.07 -67.06 8.20
CA LEU A 110 -0.80 -66.22 7.04
C LEU A 110 -2.08 -65.53 6.60
N LYS A 111 -2.00 -64.21 6.40
CA LYS A 111 -3.05 -63.38 5.85
C LYS A 111 -2.53 -62.56 4.66
N GLN A 112 -3.44 -62.23 3.75
CA GLN A 112 -3.25 -61.28 2.67
C GLN A 112 -4.20 -60.09 2.91
N ALA A 113 -3.66 -58.87 2.94
CA ALA A 113 -4.43 -57.65 2.80
C ALA A 113 -4.48 -57.29 1.32
N ARG A 114 -5.66 -57.45 0.70
CA ARG A 114 -5.93 -57.11 -0.69
C ARG A 114 -6.50 -55.70 -0.77
N ILE A 115 -5.84 -54.81 -1.50
CA ILE A 115 -6.17 -53.38 -1.55
C ILE A 115 -6.53 -52.99 -2.97
N VAL A 116 -7.62 -52.24 -3.11
CA VAL A 116 -8.05 -51.64 -4.38
C VAL A 116 -8.14 -50.14 -4.18
N PHE A 117 -7.48 -49.39 -5.07
CA PHE A 117 -7.47 -47.93 -5.01
C PHE A 117 -8.81 -47.42 -5.53
N GLU A 118 -9.34 -46.43 -4.82
CA GLU A 118 -10.61 -45.80 -5.13
C GLU A 118 -10.36 -44.36 -5.58
N GLY A 119 -11.17 -43.87 -6.53
CA GLY A 119 -11.13 -42.47 -6.95
C GLY A 119 -10.34 -42.18 -8.23
N THR A 120 -10.05 -43.18 -9.06
CA THR A 120 -9.47 -42.98 -10.40
C THR A 120 -10.11 -43.89 -11.45
N ALA A 121 -10.01 -43.49 -12.72
CA ALA A 121 -10.40 -44.35 -13.83
C ALA A 121 -9.44 -45.55 -13.93
N GLN A 122 -10.00 -46.73 -14.14
CA GLN A 122 -9.25 -47.93 -14.47
C GLN A 122 -9.44 -48.27 -15.95
N ASP A 123 -8.42 -48.87 -16.58
CA ASP A 123 -8.57 -49.43 -17.92
C ASP A 123 -9.38 -50.75 -17.91
N GLU A 124 -9.60 -51.34 -19.10
CA GLU A 124 -10.38 -52.59 -19.24
C GLU A 124 -9.75 -53.78 -18.47
N ASP A 125 -8.45 -53.70 -18.18
CA ASP A 125 -7.68 -54.70 -17.43
C ASP A 125 -7.62 -54.40 -15.92
N GLY A 126 -8.25 -53.31 -15.47
CA GLY A 126 -8.32 -52.92 -14.06
C GLY A 126 -7.13 -52.11 -13.56
N HIS A 127 -6.25 -51.62 -14.44
CA HIS A 127 -5.11 -50.81 -14.05
C HIS A 127 -5.46 -49.33 -13.90
N ILE A 128 -4.89 -48.69 -12.88
CA ILE A 128 -4.99 -47.25 -12.65
C ILE A 128 -4.51 -46.46 -13.87
N ILE A 129 -5.39 -45.59 -14.37
CA ILE A 129 -5.04 -44.55 -15.33
C ILE A 129 -4.58 -43.32 -14.55
N TRP A 130 -3.29 -43.00 -14.62
CA TRP A 130 -2.73 -41.81 -13.99
C TRP A 130 -3.09 -40.54 -14.76
N ALA A 131 -3.30 -39.43 -14.07
CA ALA A 131 -3.46 -38.14 -14.74
C ALA A 131 -2.22 -37.79 -15.58
N ASP A 132 -2.50 -37.31 -16.79
CA ASP A 132 -1.49 -36.78 -17.70
C ASP A 132 -1.19 -35.31 -17.37
N THR A 133 -0.20 -35.11 -16.51
CA THR A 133 0.27 -33.78 -16.08
C THR A 133 1.50 -33.30 -16.85
N SER A 134 1.80 -33.92 -18.01
CA SER A 134 3.00 -33.64 -18.81
C SER A 134 2.95 -32.33 -19.62
N GLY A 135 1.85 -31.58 -19.55
CA GLY A 135 1.67 -30.30 -20.21
C GLY A 135 2.76 -29.28 -19.86
N LYS A 136 3.19 -28.48 -20.85
CA LYS A 136 4.24 -27.46 -20.68
C LYS A 136 3.72 -26.18 -20.02
N THR A 137 2.44 -25.91 -20.18
CA THR A 137 1.72 -24.82 -19.51
C THR A 137 0.56 -25.41 -18.73
N ALA A 138 0.01 -24.62 -17.79
CA ALA A 138 -1.20 -25.00 -17.08
C ALA A 138 -2.31 -25.40 -18.08
N GLU A 139 -2.55 -24.62 -19.14
CA GLU A 139 -3.57 -24.88 -20.17
C GLU A 139 -3.39 -26.23 -20.89
N ASP A 140 -2.15 -26.68 -21.10
CA ASP A 140 -1.84 -27.94 -21.79
C ASP A 140 -2.13 -29.20 -20.93
N VAL A 141 -2.23 -29.05 -19.61
CA VAL A 141 -2.50 -30.17 -18.70
C VAL A 141 -3.94 -30.65 -18.85
N LYS A 142 -4.13 -31.94 -19.12
CA LYS A 142 -5.47 -32.54 -19.19
C LYS A 142 -6.01 -32.79 -17.79
N THR A 143 -7.23 -32.34 -17.55
CA THR A 143 -7.89 -32.48 -16.25
C THR A 143 -9.25 -33.16 -16.41
N GLY A 144 -9.60 -34.01 -15.44
CA GLY A 144 -10.89 -34.68 -15.37
C GLY A 144 -11.81 -34.00 -14.37
N ALA A 145 -13.12 -33.95 -14.67
CA ALA A 145 -14.15 -33.41 -13.78
C ALA A 145 -14.46 -34.31 -12.56
N GLY A 146 -13.84 -35.49 -12.51
CA GLY A 146 -14.26 -36.57 -11.62
C GLY A 146 -15.51 -37.28 -12.13
N SER A 147 -15.88 -38.32 -11.40
CA SER A 147 -17.02 -39.19 -11.68
C SER A 147 -17.46 -39.90 -10.41
N GLU A 148 -18.74 -40.26 -10.35
CA GLU A 148 -19.22 -41.27 -9.43
C GLU A 148 -18.89 -42.67 -9.94
N PHE A 149 -18.56 -43.57 -9.02
CA PHE A 149 -18.33 -44.97 -9.32
C PHE A 149 -18.96 -45.83 -8.22
N THR A 150 -19.32 -47.04 -8.60
CA THR A 150 -19.92 -48.03 -7.70
C THR A 150 -19.01 -49.23 -7.64
N ASP A 151 -18.61 -49.62 -6.44
CA ASP A 151 -17.75 -50.78 -6.24
C ASP A 151 -18.53 -52.11 -6.35
N TYR A 152 -17.84 -53.23 -6.20
CA TYR A 152 -18.46 -54.56 -6.23
C TYR A 152 -19.41 -54.83 -5.04
N ASN A 153 -19.24 -54.12 -3.91
CA ASN A 153 -20.13 -54.18 -2.76
C ASN A 153 -21.39 -53.31 -2.94
N LYS A 154 -21.47 -52.56 -4.05
CA LYS A 154 -22.51 -51.58 -4.37
C LYS A 154 -22.42 -50.30 -3.54
N ASP A 155 -21.26 -50.04 -2.94
CA ASP A 155 -20.96 -48.77 -2.30
C ASP A 155 -20.68 -47.73 -3.39
N THR A 156 -21.28 -46.56 -3.25
CA THR A 156 -21.10 -45.45 -4.19
C THR A 156 -20.07 -44.48 -3.62
N MET A 157 -19.06 -44.17 -4.43
CA MET A 157 -18.01 -43.20 -4.12
C MET A 157 -17.90 -42.16 -5.24
N SER A 158 -17.29 -41.02 -4.94
CA SER A 158 -17.20 -39.90 -5.89
C SER A 158 -15.94 -39.08 -5.67
N ASN A 159 -15.17 -38.85 -6.72
CA ASN A 159 -14.02 -37.93 -6.73
C ASN A 159 -14.35 -36.56 -7.33
N GLU A 160 -15.63 -36.22 -7.52
CA GLU A 160 -16.04 -34.95 -8.15
C GLU A 160 -15.61 -33.74 -7.31
N VAL A 161 -15.85 -33.75 -6.00
CA VAL A 161 -15.51 -32.63 -5.10
C VAL A 161 -13.99 -32.44 -5.02
N LEU A 162 -13.24 -33.54 -4.94
CA LEU A 162 -11.78 -33.52 -5.03
C LEU A 162 -11.33 -32.92 -6.36
N SER A 163 -11.90 -33.36 -7.49
CA SER A 163 -11.57 -32.85 -8.82
C SER A 163 -11.89 -31.37 -8.96
N GLN A 164 -13.03 -30.91 -8.42
CA GLN A 164 -13.42 -29.50 -8.38
C GLN A 164 -12.42 -28.63 -7.61
N TYR A 165 -11.85 -29.14 -6.51
CA TYR A 165 -10.80 -28.45 -5.76
C TYR A 165 -9.48 -28.45 -6.53
N MET A 166 -9.08 -29.61 -7.08
CA MET A 166 -7.81 -29.75 -7.78
C MET A 166 -7.75 -28.92 -9.05
N ASN A 167 -8.84 -28.85 -9.83
CA ASN A 167 -8.79 -28.38 -11.21
C ASN A 167 -9.71 -27.19 -11.52
N GLY A 168 -10.74 -26.96 -10.71
CA GLY A 168 -11.61 -25.79 -10.85
C GLY A 168 -10.86 -24.45 -10.73
N PRO A 169 -10.01 -24.26 -9.71
CA PRO A 169 -9.14 -23.09 -9.60
C PRO A 169 -8.33 -22.80 -10.86
N ARG A 170 -7.70 -23.83 -11.46
CA ARG A 170 -6.95 -23.68 -12.71
C ARG A 170 -7.83 -23.12 -13.82
N THR A 171 -9.00 -23.71 -14.06
CA THR A 171 -9.91 -23.23 -15.11
C THR A 171 -10.31 -21.78 -14.87
N ALA A 172 -10.68 -21.43 -13.64
CA ALA A 172 -11.07 -20.07 -13.29
C ALA A 172 -9.92 -19.05 -13.41
N LEU A 173 -8.70 -19.45 -13.07
CA LEU A 173 -7.51 -18.61 -13.21
C LEU A 173 -7.10 -18.42 -14.69
N LEU A 174 -7.26 -19.44 -15.55
CA LEU A 174 -7.05 -19.31 -17.00
C LEU A 174 -8.04 -18.32 -17.61
N ASP A 175 -9.31 -18.41 -17.24
CA ASP A 175 -10.36 -17.50 -17.70
C ASP A 175 -10.11 -16.06 -17.20
N LEU A 176 -9.73 -15.90 -15.92
CA LEU A 176 -9.34 -14.60 -15.35
C LEU A 176 -8.12 -14.01 -16.08
N TYR A 177 -7.08 -14.81 -16.32
CA TYR A 177 -5.90 -14.39 -17.06
C TYR A 177 -6.26 -13.87 -18.47
N ASN A 178 -7.20 -14.55 -19.13
CA ASN A 178 -7.73 -14.19 -20.44
C ASN A 178 -8.75 -13.03 -20.41
N GLY A 179 -9.18 -12.59 -19.22
CA GLY A 179 -9.86 -11.31 -19.02
C GLY A 179 -11.18 -11.38 -18.27
N SER A 180 -11.85 -12.54 -18.17
CA SER A 180 -13.11 -12.63 -17.42
C SER A 180 -13.43 -14.06 -16.99
N THR A 181 -14.05 -14.20 -15.82
CA THR A 181 -14.56 -15.47 -15.29
C THR A 181 -16.08 -15.67 -15.51
N THR A 182 -16.67 -14.86 -16.40
CA THR A 182 -18.09 -15.00 -16.75
C THR A 182 -18.31 -16.34 -17.46
N ASN A 183 -19.31 -17.11 -17.00
CA ASN A 183 -19.62 -18.46 -17.48
C ASN A 183 -18.54 -19.51 -17.21
N THR A 184 -17.51 -19.19 -16.42
CA THR A 184 -16.52 -20.18 -15.97
C THR A 184 -17.21 -21.27 -15.16
N SER A 185 -16.94 -22.53 -15.52
CA SER A 185 -17.42 -23.68 -14.77
C SER A 185 -16.45 -24.86 -14.88
N PHE A 186 -16.46 -25.71 -13.86
CA PHE A 186 -15.70 -26.95 -13.84
C PHE A 186 -16.44 -28.01 -13.02
N GLY A 187 -16.57 -29.22 -13.58
CA GLY A 187 -17.17 -30.37 -12.88
C GLY A 187 -18.56 -30.08 -12.29
N GLY A 188 -19.41 -29.34 -13.01
CA GLY A 188 -20.75 -28.98 -12.55
C GLY A 188 -20.83 -27.81 -11.56
N LEU A 189 -19.68 -27.29 -11.11
CA LEU A 189 -19.58 -26.11 -10.25
C LEU A 189 -19.24 -24.87 -11.08
N SER A 190 -19.99 -23.79 -10.92
CA SER A 190 -19.87 -22.59 -11.77
C SER A 190 -19.61 -21.33 -10.93
N VAL A 191 -18.89 -20.38 -11.52
CA VAL A 191 -18.78 -19.02 -10.99
C VAL A 191 -20.16 -18.36 -11.04
N PRO A 192 -20.74 -17.92 -9.92
CA PRO A 192 -21.99 -17.17 -9.94
C PRO A 192 -21.82 -15.84 -10.67
N ASP A 193 -22.80 -15.42 -11.48
CA ASP A 193 -22.76 -14.14 -12.20
C ASP A 193 -22.46 -12.93 -11.29
N THR A 194 -22.96 -12.96 -10.04
CA THR A 194 -22.73 -11.90 -9.05
C THR A 194 -21.31 -11.87 -8.48
N ALA A 195 -20.54 -12.93 -8.68
CA ALA A 195 -19.15 -13.06 -8.22
C ALA A 195 -18.16 -13.09 -9.40
N ALA A 196 -18.65 -13.13 -10.64
CA ALA A 196 -17.81 -13.13 -11.83
C ALA A 196 -17.00 -11.84 -11.92
N VAL A 197 -15.76 -11.97 -12.39
CA VAL A 197 -14.82 -10.87 -12.55
C VAL A 197 -14.63 -10.59 -14.03
N ASP A 198 -14.60 -9.30 -14.40
CA ASP A 198 -14.33 -8.85 -15.75
C ASP A 198 -13.27 -7.74 -15.71
N LEU A 199 -12.07 -8.08 -16.18
CA LEU A 199 -10.92 -7.19 -16.20
C LEU A 199 -11.05 -6.06 -17.24
N SER A 200 -12.01 -6.14 -18.16
CA SER A 200 -12.32 -5.04 -19.08
C SER A 200 -12.87 -3.82 -18.35
N THR A 201 -13.48 -4.02 -17.17
CA THR A 201 -14.06 -2.93 -16.36
C THR A 201 -13.01 -1.93 -15.85
N PHE A 202 -11.76 -2.37 -15.62
CA PHE A 202 -10.64 -1.49 -15.30
C PHE A 202 -10.37 -0.52 -16.46
N HIS A 203 -10.40 -1.02 -17.70
CA HIS A 203 -10.16 -0.23 -18.88
C HIS A 203 -11.30 0.77 -19.14
N SER A 204 -12.56 0.31 -19.15
CA SER A 204 -13.71 1.20 -19.38
C SER A 204 -13.86 2.27 -18.29
N THR A 205 -13.49 1.95 -17.05
CA THR A 205 -13.45 2.92 -15.95
C THR A 205 -12.32 3.93 -16.16
N GLY A 206 -11.15 3.48 -16.60
CA GLY A 206 -10.03 4.35 -16.98
C GLY A 206 -10.40 5.32 -18.10
N GLU A 207 -11.00 4.83 -19.18
CA GLU A 207 -11.48 5.65 -20.29
C GLU A 207 -12.50 6.72 -19.84
N SER A 208 -13.32 6.40 -18.83
CA SER A 208 -14.28 7.36 -18.28
C SER A 208 -13.59 8.54 -17.60
N PHE A 209 -12.47 8.31 -16.90
CA PHE A 209 -11.66 9.39 -16.34
C PHE A 209 -10.95 10.20 -17.43
N ASP A 210 -10.43 9.54 -18.47
CA ASP A 210 -9.80 10.21 -19.60
C ASP A 210 -10.80 11.10 -20.37
N HIS A 211 -12.03 10.62 -20.56
CA HIS A 211 -13.11 11.41 -21.14
C HIS A 211 -13.48 12.62 -20.26
N ALA A 212 -13.52 12.47 -18.93
CA ALA A 212 -13.78 13.58 -18.03
C ALA A 212 -12.67 14.65 -18.08
N ALA A 213 -11.40 14.23 -18.06
CA ALA A 213 -10.26 15.14 -18.20
C ALA A 213 -10.30 15.89 -19.54
N LYS A 214 -10.61 15.18 -20.63
CA LYS A 214 -10.80 15.77 -21.96
C LYS A 214 -11.94 16.79 -21.98
N PHE A 215 -13.08 16.49 -21.36
CA PHE A 215 -14.19 17.43 -21.24
C PHE A 215 -13.75 18.74 -20.58
N PHE A 216 -13.11 18.66 -19.40
CA PHE A 216 -12.66 19.87 -18.71
C PHE A 216 -11.66 20.67 -19.55
N LYS A 217 -10.73 20.00 -20.23
CA LYS A 217 -9.73 20.64 -21.10
C LYS A 217 -10.35 21.37 -22.29
N ASP A 218 -11.22 20.69 -23.02
CA ASP A 218 -11.86 21.24 -24.21
C ASP A 218 -12.75 22.44 -23.83
N TYR A 219 -13.53 22.33 -22.75
CA TYR A 219 -14.41 23.42 -22.33
C TYR A 219 -13.67 24.58 -21.64
N ALA A 220 -12.57 24.33 -20.93
CA ALA A 220 -11.73 25.42 -20.40
C ALA A 220 -11.23 26.31 -21.54
N THR A 221 -10.84 25.70 -22.67
CA THR A 221 -10.42 26.42 -23.89
C THR A 221 -11.56 27.26 -24.48
N ILE A 222 -12.78 26.73 -24.51
CA ILE A 222 -13.96 27.47 -25.00
C ILE A 222 -14.28 28.66 -24.08
N ILE A 223 -14.29 28.43 -22.76
CA ILE A 223 -14.56 29.46 -21.76
C ILE A 223 -13.51 30.57 -21.84
N GLN A 224 -12.24 30.21 -22.03
CA GLN A 224 -11.17 31.18 -22.27
C GLN A 224 -11.46 32.05 -23.50
N GLY A 225 -11.94 31.45 -24.60
CA GLY A 225 -12.35 32.20 -25.79
C GLY A 225 -13.47 33.21 -25.52
N TRP A 226 -14.44 32.88 -24.66
CA TRP A 226 -15.49 33.82 -24.24
C TRP A 226 -14.95 34.92 -23.32
N GLU A 227 -14.09 34.55 -22.37
CA GLU A 227 -13.38 35.48 -21.48
C GLU A 227 -12.59 36.53 -22.28
N ASP A 228 -11.83 36.07 -23.28
CA ASP A 228 -11.01 36.92 -24.14
C ASP A 228 -11.87 37.84 -25.01
N ALA A 229 -12.97 37.33 -25.59
CA ALA A 229 -13.87 38.11 -26.43
C ALA A 229 -14.55 39.26 -25.67
N LEU A 230 -14.93 39.03 -24.40
CA LEU A 230 -15.47 40.07 -23.52
C LEU A 230 -14.41 41.06 -23.02
N GLY A 231 -13.14 40.69 -23.10
CA GLY A 231 -12.04 41.51 -22.64
C GLY A 231 -11.45 42.50 -23.63
N LYS A 232 -11.92 42.50 -24.89
CA LYS A 232 -11.38 43.37 -25.93
C LYS A 232 -11.94 44.79 -25.86
N ASP A 233 -11.13 45.74 -26.32
CA ASP A 233 -11.52 47.16 -26.42
C ASP A 233 -12.69 47.38 -27.39
N ASP A 234 -12.98 46.45 -28.29
CA ASP A 234 -14.12 46.47 -29.22
C ASP A 234 -15.24 45.50 -28.82
N ALA A 235 -15.24 44.97 -27.60
CA ALA A 235 -16.26 44.03 -27.13
C ALA A 235 -17.68 44.61 -27.24
N VAL A 236 -18.62 43.77 -27.71
CA VAL A 236 -20.02 44.13 -27.99
C VAL A 236 -20.81 44.45 -26.71
N TRP A 237 -20.39 43.89 -25.57
CA TRP A 237 -21.02 44.10 -24.26
C TRP A 237 -19.97 44.55 -23.24
N LYS A 238 -20.23 45.69 -22.58
CA LYS A 238 -19.32 46.34 -21.62
C LYS A 238 -20.08 46.83 -20.39
N GLY A 239 -19.34 47.11 -19.31
CA GLY A 239 -19.84 47.65 -18.05
C GLY A 239 -19.76 46.65 -16.90
N GLU A 240 -20.16 47.08 -15.71
CA GLU A 240 -20.01 46.31 -14.45
C GLU A 240 -20.61 44.90 -14.53
N SER A 241 -21.76 44.73 -15.18
CA SER A 241 -22.37 43.41 -15.37
C SER A 241 -21.56 42.49 -16.30
N ALA A 242 -20.90 43.05 -17.33
CA ALA A 242 -20.03 42.30 -18.23
C ALA A 242 -18.75 41.86 -17.51
N ASP A 243 -18.21 42.72 -16.64
CA ASP A 243 -17.03 42.39 -15.83
C ASP A 243 -17.31 41.31 -14.78
N ILE A 244 -18.48 41.36 -14.12
CA ILE A 244 -18.92 40.31 -13.19
C ILE A 244 -19.09 38.97 -13.92
N PHE A 245 -19.71 38.98 -15.11
CA PHE A 245 -19.85 37.77 -15.92
C PHE A 245 -18.50 37.23 -16.40
N ARG A 246 -17.58 38.10 -16.81
CA ARG A 246 -16.21 37.71 -17.15
C ARG A 246 -15.50 37.07 -15.95
N SER A 247 -15.65 37.62 -14.74
CA SER A 247 -15.12 37.01 -13.51
C SER A 247 -15.67 35.61 -13.27
N LEU A 248 -16.96 35.38 -13.54
CA LEU A 248 -17.56 34.04 -13.46
C LEU A 248 -16.92 33.06 -14.46
N LEU A 249 -16.66 33.51 -15.70
CA LEU A 249 -15.98 32.70 -16.71
C LEU A 249 -14.55 32.34 -16.27
N THR A 250 -13.77 33.32 -15.82
CA THR A 250 -12.42 33.10 -15.29
C THR A 250 -12.41 32.04 -14.19
N LYS A 251 -13.31 32.15 -13.20
CA LYS A 251 -13.44 31.18 -12.11
C LYS A 251 -13.79 29.78 -12.59
N THR A 252 -14.71 29.69 -13.55
CA THR A 252 -15.14 28.40 -14.10
C THR A 252 -13.97 27.73 -14.83
N ARG A 253 -13.24 28.49 -15.68
CA ARG A 253 -12.03 28.02 -16.36
C ARG A 253 -10.97 27.56 -15.37
N GLU A 254 -10.67 28.37 -14.36
CA GLU A 254 -9.66 28.03 -13.35
C GLU A 254 -10.03 26.80 -12.51
N ASN A 255 -11.31 26.59 -12.24
CA ASN A 255 -11.78 25.36 -11.59
C ASN A 255 -11.61 24.14 -12.51
N TYR A 256 -11.87 24.28 -13.81
CA TYR A 256 -11.65 23.20 -14.79
C TYR A 256 -10.16 22.87 -14.93
N GLU A 257 -9.28 23.88 -14.98
CA GLU A 257 -7.83 23.71 -14.96
C GLU A 257 -7.36 22.98 -13.70
N ALA A 258 -7.86 23.36 -12.52
CA ALA A 258 -7.53 22.66 -11.28
C ALA A 258 -7.99 21.20 -11.27
N TYR A 259 -9.13 20.88 -11.89
CA TYR A 259 -9.53 19.49 -12.08
C TYR A 259 -8.56 18.75 -13.00
N ILE A 260 -8.19 19.33 -14.14
CA ILE A 260 -7.23 18.75 -15.08
C ILE A 260 -5.86 18.50 -14.41
N ASP A 261 -5.40 19.43 -13.58
CA ASP A 261 -4.16 19.27 -12.82
C ASP A 261 -4.23 18.05 -11.90
N ALA A 262 -5.36 17.85 -11.22
CA ALA A 262 -5.61 16.64 -10.44
C ALA A 262 -5.64 15.37 -11.31
N PHE A 263 -6.34 15.39 -12.46
CA PHE A 263 -6.37 14.27 -13.40
C PHE A 263 -4.99 13.89 -13.95
N ASN A 264 -4.10 14.87 -14.16
CA ASN A 264 -2.74 14.65 -14.62
C ASN A 264 -1.81 14.14 -13.52
N GLY A 265 -2.04 14.59 -12.28
CA GLY A 265 -1.19 14.36 -11.13
C GLY A 265 0.25 14.83 -11.31
N SER A 266 1.07 14.61 -10.29
CA SER A 266 2.52 14.86 -10.32
C SER A 266 3.36 13.57 -10.43
N GLY A 267 2.69 12.42 -10.48
CA GLY A 267 3.27 11.09 -10.34
C GLY A 267 3.84 10.46 -11.61
N ASP A 268 4.22 9.18 -11.48
CA ASP A 268 4.81 8.37 -12.53
C ASP A 268 3.85 8.19 -13.73
N LYS A 269 4.41 8.13 -14.95
CA LYS A 269 3.65 8.00 -16.20
C LYS A 269 3.56 6.55 -16.69
N THR A 270 3.88 5.61 -15.83
CA THR A 270 3.74 4.16 -16.08
C THR A 270 2.27 3.77 -16.22
N GLY A 271 1.95 2.81 -17.09
CA GLY A 271 0.57 2.36 -17.38
C GLY A 271 -0.04 3.01 -18.63
N GLU A 272 -1.26 2.60 -18.97
CA GLU A 272 -1.98 3.09 -20.16
C GLU A 272 -3.03 4.15 -19.82
N GLY A 273 -3.22 5.12 -20.72
CA GLY A 273 -4.23 6.18 -20.63
C GLY A 273 -3.67 7.55 -20.23
N GLU A 274 -4.53 8.55 -20.29
CA GLU A 274 -4.14 9.98 -20.22
C GLU A 274 -4.08 10.49 -18.78
N THR A 275 -4.89 9.94 -17.87
CA THR A 275 -5.01 10.37 -16.47
C THR A 275 -4.22 9.48 -15.50
N VAL A 276 -3.94 9.97 -14.29
CA VAL A 276 -3.36 9.13 -13.23
C VAL A 276 -4.24 7.94 -12.90
N TYR A 277 -5.56 8.11 -12.93
CA TYR A 277 -6.51 7.05 -12.60
C TYR A 277 -6.56 5.97 -13.68
N SER A 278 -6.60 6.34 -14.96
CA SER A 278 -6.59 5.37 -16.06
C SER A 278 -5.31 4.54 -16.04
N ARG A 279 -4.15 5.20 -15.81
CA ARG A 279 -2.85 4.54 -15.68
C ARG A 279 -2.82 3.59 -14.49
N ALA A 280 -3.31 4.03 -13.32
CA ALA A 280 -3.39 3.19 -12.14
C ALA A 280 -4.31 1.97 -12.34
N LEU A 281 -5.45 2.14 -13.02
CA LEU A 281 -6.37 1.03 -13.34
C LEU A 281 -5.76 0.05 -14.35
N SER A 282 -5.06 0.55 -15.37
CA SER A 282 -4.32 -0.28 -16.32
C SER A 282 -3.26 -1.13 -15.62
N GLN A 283 -2.50 -0.53 -14.69
CA GLN A 283 -1.53 -1.26 -13.87
C GLN A 283 -2.20 -2.26 -12.92
N ALA A 284 -3.33 -1.91 -12.31
CA ALA A 284 -4.08 -2.81 -11.44
C ALA A 284 -4.59 -4.04 -12.21
N LYS A 285 -5.10 -3.85 -13.43
CA LYS A 285 -5.47 -4.95 -14.34
C LYS A 285 -4.27 -5.86 -14.61
N ALA A 286 -3.13 -5.30 -14.99
CA ALA A 286 -1.91 -6.06 -15.25
C ALA A 286 -1.43 -6.83 -14.00
N ALA A 287 -1.57 -6.23 -12.82
CA ALA A 287 -1.23 -6.87 -11.55
C ALA A 287 -2.14 -8.07 -11.24
N VAL A 288 -3.45 -7.97 -11.49
CA VAL A 288 -4.39 -9.10 -11.35
C VAL A 288 -4.08 -10.21 -12.35
N GLN A 289 -3.79 -9.89 -13.61
CA GLN A 289 -3.39 -10.90 -14.60
C GLN A 289 -2.07 -11.59 -14.21
N LYS A 290 -1.11 -10.84 -13.70
CA LYS A 290 0.15 -11.40 -13.19
C LYS A 290 -0.09 -12.31 -11.98
N ALA A 291 -0.95 -11.92 -11.04
CA ALA A 291 -1.32 -12.75 -9.91
C ALA A 291 -1.96 -14.07 -10.38
N ALA A 292 -2.88 -14.02 -11.35
CA ALA A 292 -3.48 -15.21 -11.94
C ALA A 292 -2.42 -16.14 -12.57
N GLN A 293 -1.47 -15.55 -13.31
CA GLN A 293 -0.35 -16.30 -13.90
C GLN A 293 0.52 -16.99 -12.83
N GLN A 294 0.90 -16.28 -11.76
CA GLN A 294 1.74 -16.85 -10.68
C GLN A 294 1.02 -17.99 -9.94
N LEU A 295 -0.29 -17.88 -9.75
CA LEU A 295 -1.11 -18.95 -9.17
C LEU A 295 -1.22 -20.15 -10.12
N LEU A 296 -1.33 -19.94 -11.42
CA LEU A 296 -1.29 -21.01 -12.43
C LEU A 296 0.08 -21.71 -12.47
N GLU A 297 1.18 -20.97 -12.33
CA GLU A 297 2.53 -21.53 -12.24
C GLU A 297 2.68 -22.41 -10.99
N ALA A 298 2.22 -21.95 -9.83
CA ALA A 298 2.20 -22.74 -8.59
C ALA A 298 1.33 -24.00 -8.72
N TRP A 299 0.14 -23.89 -9.32
CA TRP A 299 -0.71 -25.03 -9.63
C TRP A 299 -0.01 -26.03 -10.56
N GLN A 300 0.67 -25.54 -11.60
CA GLN A 300 1.37 -26.39 -12.55
C GLN A 300 2.53 -27.13 -11.88
N GLU A 301 3.30 -26.46 -11.03
CA GLU A 301 4.37 -27.09 -10.26
C GLU A 301 3.82 -28.20 -9.35
N TRP A 302 2.68 -27.95 -8.70
CA TRP A 302 1.99 -28.98 -7.93
C TRP A 302 1.53 -30.14 -8.81
N ALA A 303 0.91 -29.87 -9.96
CA ALA A 303 0.41 -30.88 -10.89
C ALA A 303 1.53 -31.78 -11.45
N GLN A 304 2.72 -31.23 -11.63
CA GLN A 304 3.91 -31.96 -12.06
C GLN A 304 4.65 -32.65 -10.90
N SER A 305 4.23 -32.41 -9.65
CA SER A 305 4.84 -33.02 -8.48
C SER A 305 4.39 -34.47 -8.26
N PRO A 306 5.15 -35.26 -7.47
CA PRO A 306 4.73 -36.59 -7.03
C PRO A 306 3.46 -36.61 -6.15
N TYR A 307 2.94 -35.45 -5.76
CA TYR A 307 1.87 -35.30 -4.75
C TYR A 307 0.55 -34.79 -5.33
N TYR A 308 0.44 -34.60 -6.65
CA TYR A 308 -0.79 -34.13 -7.27
C TYR A 308 -1.95 -35.11 -7.07
N GLU A 309 -1.74 -36.37 -7.45
CA GLU A 309 -2.70 -37.47 -7.32
C GLU A 309 -2.69 -38.07 -5.91
N PRO A 310 -3.78 -37.99 -5.12
CA PRO A 310 -3.81 -38.56 -3.77
C PRO A 310 -3.55 -40.07 -3.73
N ILE A 311 -4.03 -40.81 -4.73
CA ILE A 311 -3.80 -42.26 -4.85
C ILE A 311 -2.32 -42.63 -5.05
N ARG A 312 -1.52 -41.73 -5.64
CA ARG A 312 -0.07 -41.91 -5.73
C ARG A 312 0.58 -41.80 -4.36
N VAL A 313 0.12 -40.83 -3.56
CA VAL A 313 0.57 -40.66 -2.17
C VAL A 313 0.19 -41.87 -1.32
N LEU A 314 -1.00 -42.45 -1.52
CA LEU A 314 -1.39 -43.71 -0.89
C LEU A 314 -0.40 -44.83 -1.22
N GLY A 315 -0.01 -44.97 -2.49
CA GLY A 315 1.03 -45.91 -2.92
C GLY A 315 2.33 -45.74 -2.13
N TYR A 316 2.78 -44.50 -1.91
CA TYR A 316 4.00 -44.24 -1.13
C TYR A 316 3.90 -44.69 0.33
N VAL A 317 2.73 -44.49 0.96
CA VAL A 317 2.49 -44.93 2.34
C VAL A 317 2.41 -46.46 2.43
N LEU A 318 1.80 -47.11 1.44
CA LEU A 318 1.71 -48.57 1.35
C LEU A 318 3.06 -49.22 1.09
N ASP A 319 3.92 -48.59 0.29
CA ASP A 319 5.30 -49.00 0.06
C ASP A 319 6.12 -48.99 1.36
N GLU A 320 5.99 -47.92 2.16
CA GLU A 320 6.67 -47.86 3.45
C GLU A 320 6.12 -48.89 4.45
N LEU A 321 4.79 -49.10 4.47
CA LEU A 321 4.16 -50.13 5.28
C LEU A 321 4.64 -51.53 4.87
N ALA A 322 4.68 -51.83 3.57
CA ALA A 322 5.13 -53.11 3.06
C ALA A 322 6.59 -53.41 3.47
N ARG A 323 7.49 -52.41 3.37
CA ARG A 323 8.86 -52.55 3.88
C ARG A 323 8.90 -52.82 5.38
N TRP A 324 8.07 -52.13 6.15
CA TRP A 324 8.01 -52.37 7.59
C TRP A 324 7.49 -53.78 7.92
N VAL A 325 6.45 -54.24 7.22
CA VAL A 325 5.87 -55.59 7.37
C VAL A 325 6.91 -56.65 7.01
N GLU A 326 7.63 -56.47 5.91
CA GLU A 326 8.70 -57.37 5.50
C GLU A 326 9.74 -57.54 6.62
N GLU A 327 10.25 -56.43 7.17
CA GLU A 327 11.33 -56.45 8.15
C GLU A 327 10.92 -56.92 9.55
N ASN A 328 9.69 -56.59 9.98
CA ASN A 328 9.25 -56.78 11.37
C ASN A 328 8.26 -57.94 11.55
N ASN A 329 7.69 -58.45 10.45
CA ASN A 329 6.68 -59.49 10.48
C ASN A 329 7.09 -60.71 9.63
N VAL A 330 7.28 -60.55 8.32
CA VAL A 330 7.54 -61.66 7.39
C VAL A 330 8.91 -62.29 7.64
N LYS A 331 10.00 -61.52 7.59
CA LYS A 331 11.37 -62.00 7.87
C LYS A 331 11.52 -62.54 9.31
N LYS A 332 10.65 -62.09 10.22
CA LYS A 332 10.57 -62.56 11.62
C LYS A 332 9.68 -63.79 11.80
N THR A 333 9.26 -64.43 10.73
CA THR A 333 8.52 -65.70 10.76
C THR A 333 9.34 -66.80 10.08
N GLY A 334 9.26 -68.03 10.60
CA GLY A 334 9.81 -69.23 9.99
C GLY A 334 8.68 -70.12 9.49
N LEU A 335 8.84 -70.67 8.29
CA LEU A 335 7.90 -71.61 7.69
C LEU A 335 8.45 -73.03 7.82
N TYR A 336 7.59 -73.98 8.22
CA TYR A 336 7.98 -75.34 8.55
C TYR A 336 7.02 -76.35 7.94
N MET A 337 7.53 -77.57 7.74
CA MET A 337 6.75 -78.73 7.33
C MET A 337 7.13 -79.91 8.23
N THR A 338 6.15 -80.68 8.68
CA THR A 338 6.38 -81.96 9.35
C THR A 338 5.62 -83.06 8.64
N THR A 339 6.33 -84.13 8.29
CA THR A 339 5.74 -85.30 7.62
C THR A 339 5.62 -86.47 8.59
N SER A 340 4.43 -87.03 8.69
CA SER A 340 4.13 -88.29 9.37
C SER A 340 3.82 -89.39 8.34
N TYR A 341 3.61 -90.64 8.78
CA TYR A 341 3.30 -91.77 7.89
C TYR A 341 2.00 -91.59 7.09
N THR A 342 1.08 -90.72 7.53
CA THR A 342 -0.25 -90.55 6.93
C THR A 342 -0.58 -89.12 6.53
N SER A 343 0.26 -88.14 6.86
CA SER A 343 -0.02 -86.72 6.58
C SER A 343 1.22 -85.85 6.63
N THR A 344 1.22 -84.79 5.81
CA THR A 344 2.16 -83.67 5.88
C THR A 344 1.41 -82.46 6.43
N VAL A 345 1.99 -81.77 7.41
CA VAL A 345 1.43 -80.55 7.99
C VAL A 345 2.40 -79.40 7.77
N TYR A 346 1.89 -78.31 7.23
CA TYR A 346 2.61 -77.05 7.03
C TYR A 346 2.19 -76.05 8.11
N TYR A 347 3.14 -75.35 8.71
CA TYR A 347 2.85 -74.37 9.76
C TYR A 347 3.91 -73.26 9.82
N ALA A 348 3.52 -72.10 10.35
CA ALA A 348 4.42 -70.97 10.59
C ALA A 348 4.66 -70.76 12.09
N LYS A 349 5.90 -70.40 12.45
CA LYS A 349 6.26 -69.99 13.81
C LYS A 349 7.00 -68.66 13.81
N THR A 350 6.62 -67.78 14.73
CA THR A 350 7.27 -66.48 14.91
C THR A 350 8.64 -66.62 15.58
N LYS A 351 9.59 -65.77 15.20
CA LYS A 351 10.93 -65.65 15.77
C LYS A 351 11.01 -64.45 16.71
N ASP A 352 12.13 -64.31 17.43
CA ASP A 352 12.39 -63.15 18.27
C ASP A 352 12.32 -61.85 17.46
N GLY A 353 11.67 -60.83 18.04
CA GLY A 353 11.44 -59.53 17.40
C GLY A 353 10.27 -59.49 16.41
N PHE A 354 9.50 -60.57 16.26
CA PHE A 354 8.24 -60.55 15.51
C PHE A 354 7.24 -59.58 16.12
N THR A 355 6.57 -58.81 15.26
CA THR A 355 5.39 -58.04 15.62
C THR A 355 4.41 -57.95 14.45
N GLN A 356 3.12 -57.95 14.77
CA GLN A 356 2.05 -57.56 13.84
C GLN A 356 1.50 -56.15 14.16
N HIS A 357 2.08 -55.46 15.13
CA HIS A 357 1.65 -54.15 15.58
C HIS A 357 2.59 -53.07 15.04
N HIS A 358 2.14 -52.35 14.02
CA HIS A 358 2.84 -51.19 13.48
C HIS A 358 2.79 -50.03 14.50
N PRO A 359 3.91 -49.37 14.81
CA PRO A 359 3.96 -48.35 15.86
C PRO A 359 3.05 -47.14 15.59
N LYS A 360 2.80 -46.82 14.32
CA LYS A 360 1.92 -45.70 13.92
C LYS A 360 0.47 -46.11 13.67
N TYR A 361 0.25 -47.27 13.06
CA TYR A 361 -1.06 -47.64 12.51
C TYR A 361 -1.81 -48.57 13.45
N GLY A 362 -1.10 -49.49 14.11
CA GLY A 362 -1.66 -50.46 15.03
C GLY A 362 -1.55 -51.89 14.49
N ASP A 363 -2.46 -52.75 14.93
CA ASP A 363 -2.45 -54.17 14.57
C ASP A 363 -2.84 -54.39 13.10
N LEU A 364 -1.98 -55.08 12.33
CA LEU A 364 -2.25 -55.42 10.93
C LEU A 364 -3.51 -56.27 10.74
N ALA A 365 -3.95 -57.00 11.79
CA ALA A 365 -5.18 -57.78 11.75
C ALA A 365 -6.46 -56.93 11.98
N ASP A 366 -6.33 -55.66 12.35
CA ASP A 366 -7.43 -54.75 12.63
C ASP A 366 -7.68 -53.80 11.44
N LYS A 367 -8.88 -53.86 10.84
CA LYS A 367 -9.26 -52.97 9.73
C LYS A 367 -9.15 -51.48 10.13
N ALA A 368 -9.34 -51.14 11.40
CA ALA A 368 -9.18 -49.75 11.87
C ALA A 368 -7.72 -49.26 11.82
N ALA A 369 -6.72 -50.16 11.88
CA ALA A 369 -5.32 -49.78 11.68
C ALA A 369 -5.05 -49.37 10.24
N TRP A 370 -5.68 -50.05 9.27
CA TRP A 370 -5.55 -49.74 7.85
C TRP A 370 -6.24 -48.44 7.47
N LYS A 371 -7.37 -48.09 8.10
CA LYS A 371 -7.99 -46.76 7.92
C LYS A 371 -6.97 -45.63 8.12
N LYS A 372 -6.09 -45.75 9.13
CA LYS A 372 -5.05 -44.75 9.42
C LYS A 372 -3.99 -44.63 8.32
N VAL A 373 -3.78 -45.67 7.52
CA VAL A 373 -2.89 -45.65 6.34
C VAL A 373 -3.44 -44.69 5.30
N GLY A 374 -4.75 -44.74 5.03
CA GLY A 374 -5.42 -43.80 4.14
C GLY A 374 -5.42 -42.39 4.73
N GLU A 375 -5.75 -42.24 6.01
CA GLU A 375 -5.72 -40.93 6.70
C GLU A 375 -4.33 -40.29 6.63
N GLU A 376 -3.26 -41.08 6.72
CA GLU A 376 -1.90 -40.61 6.54
C GLU A 376 -1.61 -40.15 5.11
N ALA A 377 -2.08 -40.87 4.09
CA ALA A 377 -1.94 -40.46 2.70
C ALA A 377 -2.67 -39.12 2.44
N VAL A 378 -3.89 -38.97 2.97
CA VAL A 378 -4.65 -37.71 2.93
C VAL A 378 -3.90 -36.59 3.66
N ARG A 379 -3.29 -36.87 4.82
CA ARG A 379 -2.50 -35.87 5.56
C ARG A 379 -1.30 -35.40 4.74
N ILE A 380 -0.53 -36.31 4.14
CA ILE A 380 0.63 -35.98 3.30
C ILE A 380 0.22 -35.19 2.05
N TRP A 381 -0.87 -35.58 1.38
CA TRP A 381 -1.38 -34.84 0.24
C TRP A 381 -1.77 -33.41 0.63
N ASN A 382 -2.41 -33.24 1.79
CA ASN A 382 -2.76 -31.95 2.34
C ASN A 382 -1.53 -31.10 2.69
N GLU A 383 -0.47 -31.68 3.26
CA GLU A 383 0.81 -30.98 3.44
C GLU A 383 1.44 -30.52 2.12
N ALA A 384 1.33 -31.35 1.07
CA ALA A 384 1.82 -30.97 -0.24
C ALA A 384 1.03 -29.80 -0.83
N VAL A 385 -0.30 -29.78 -0.65
CA VAL A 385 -1.15 -28.62 -1.00
C VAL A 385 -0.69 -27.37 -0.24
N ASP A 386 -0.35 -27.48 1.05
CA ASP A 386 0.15 -26.33 1.81
C ASP A 386 1.47 -25.78 1.25
N HIS A 387 2.39 -26.68 0.90
CA HIS A 387 3.67 -26.33 0.32
C HIS A 387 3.51 -25.70 -1.07
N TYR A 388 2.84 -26.37 -2.00
CA TYR A 388 2.83 -25.96 -3.40
C TYR A 388 1.79 -24.91 -3.74
N LEU A 389 0.69 -24.82 -2.98
CA LEU A 389 -0.41 -23.90 -3.31
C LEU A 389 -0.57 -22.82 -2.25
N VAL A 390 -0.72 -23.19 -0.97
CA VAL A 390 -1.07 -22.23 0.08
C VAL A 390 0.07 -21.23 0.33
N HIS A 391 1.32 -21.67 0.42
CA HIS A 391 2.45 -20.76 0.61
C HIS A 391 2.65 -19.80 -0.57
N PRO A 392 2.70 -20.25 -1.85
CA PRO A 392 2.76 -19.33 -2.98
C PRO A 392 1.57 -18.37 -3.05
N ALA A 393 0.35 -18.84 -2.76
CA ALA A 393 -0.83 -17.98 -2.73
C ALA A 393 -0.70 -16.86 -1.70
N ALA A 394 -0.16 -17.13 -0.51
CA ALA A 394 0.07 -16.11 0.51
C ALA A 394 1.07 -15.02 0.04
N THR A 395 2.11 -15.41 -0.70
CA THR A 395 3.04 -14.46 -1.32
C THR A 395 2.33 -13.61 -2.38
N VAL A 396 1.59 -14.24 -3.29
CA VAL A 396 0.83 -13.52 -4.34
C VAL A 396 -0.19 -12.56 -3.72
N GLN A 397 -0.91 -12.98 -2.67
CA GLN A 397 -1.86 -12.12 -1.97
C GLN A 397 -1.18 -10.88 -1.38
N SER A 398 -0.04 -11.05 -0.71
CA SER A 398 0.72 -9.95 -0.13
C SER A 398 1.20 -8.96 -1.20
N ASP A 399 1.79 -9.47 -2.28
CA ASP A 399 2.31 -8.64 -3.38
C ASP A 399 1.19 -7.87 -4.08
N LEU A 400 0.07 -8.54 -4.34
CA LEU A 400 -1.10 -7.91 -4.95
C LEU A 400 -1.69 -6.83 -4.04
N ASN A 401 -1.84 -7.11 -2.75
CA ASN A 401 -2.37 -6.15 -1.78
C ASN A 401 -1.48 -4.90 -1.68
N ASN A 402 -0.16 -5.07 -1.62
CA ASN A 402 0.77 -3.94 -1.60
C ASN A 402 0.68 -3.13 -2.90
N THR A 403 0.58 -3.80 -4.04
CA THR A 403 0.40 -3.14 -5.34
C THR A 403 -0.88 -2.30 -5.37
N PHE A 404 -2.01 -2.85 -4.88
CA PHE A 404 -3.28 -2.12 -4.83
C PHE A 404 -3.27 -0.97 -3.83
N LEU A 405 -2.58 -1.11 -2.69
CA LEU A 405 -2.40 -0.01 -1.74
C LEU A 405 -1.61 1.15 -2.35
N ASP A 406 -0.55 0.85 -3.10
CA ASP A 406 0.26 1.88 -3.77
C ASP A 406 -0.50 2.55 -4.91
N LEU A 407 -1.15 1.77 -5.79
CA LEU A 407 -1.99 2.30 -6.87
C LEU A 407 -3.21 3.07 -6.35
N GLY A 408 -3.76 2.64 -5.21
CA GLY A 408 -4.88 3.31 -4.55
C GLY A 408 -4.57 4.75 -4.12
N ARG A 409 -3.29 5.07 -3.88
CA ARG A 409 -2.89 6.45 -3.54
C ARG A 409 -3.19 7.44 -4.65
N GLU A 410 -3.14 7.01 -5.91
CA GLU A 410 -3.49 7.89 -7.03
C GLU A 410 -4.93 8.41 -6.92
N PHE A 411 -5.83 7.64 -6.32
CA PHE A 411 -7.23 8.04 -6.09
C PHE A 411 -7.41 8.94 -4.86
N THR A 412 -6.56 8.79 -3.84
CA THR A 412 -6.66 9.58 -2.60
C THR A 412 -5.91 10.90 -2.69
N ASP A 413 -4.78 10.92 -3.38
CA ASP A 413 -3.86 12.05 -3.41
C ASP A 413 -4.26 13.06 -4.48
N ASN A 414 -4.84 12.58 -5.59
CA ASN A 414 -5.23 13.41 -6.71
C ASN A 414 -6.74 13.75 -6.70
N ILE A 415 -7.40 13.93 -5.56
CA ILE A 415 -8.85 14.25 -5.55
C ILE A 415 -9.11 15.61 -6.23
N PRO A 416 -9.93 15.71 -7.30
CA PRO A 416 -10.19 16.97 -7.98
C PRO A 416 -10.90 17.96 -7.05
N LYS A 417 -10.33 19.16 -6.91
CA LYS A 417 -10.86 20.22 -6.04
C LYS A 417 -10.94 21.55 -6.81
N PRO A 418 -12.01 22.33 -6.61
CA PRO A 418 -12.11 23.64 -7.25
C PRO A 418 -11.03 24.56 -6.69
N LYS A 419 -10.42 25.38 -7.55
CA LYS A 419 -9.45 26.42 -7.16
C LYS A 419 -10.12 27.52 -6.33
N THR A 420 -11.37 27.82 -6.64
CA THR A 420 -12.15 28.86 -5.97
C THR A 420 -13.55 28.37 -5.62
N THR A 421 -14.04 28.78 -4.45
CA THR A 421 -15.41 28.51 -3.97
C THR A 421 -16.20 29.80 -3.69
N SER A 422 -15.58 30.97 -3.86
CA SER A 422 -16.22 32.27 -3.68
C SER A 422 -17.12 32.65 -4.87
N THR A 423 -18.09 33.53 -4.65
CA THR A 423 -18.97 34.03 -5.72
C THR A 423 -18.27 35.06 -6.61
N ALA A 424 -18.62 35.14 -7.89
CA ALA A 424 -18.04 36.13 -8.82
C ALA A 424 -18.22 37.57 -8.32
N SER A 425 -19.39 37.88 -7.75
CA SER A 425 -19.68 39.20 -7.17
C SER A 425 -18.74 39.55 -6.02
N ALA A 426 -18.50 38.63 -5.08
CA ALA A 426 -17.63 38.89 -3.92
C ALA A 426 -16.18 39.17 -4.35
N ASP A 427 -15.68 38.42 -5.34
CA ASP A 427 -14.32 38.64 -5.86
C ASP A 427 -14.22 39.91 -6.70
N TYR A 428 -15.26 40.26 -7.45
CA TYR A 428 -15.33 41.53 -8.18
C TYR A 428 -15.32 42.72 -7.22
N GLU A 429 -16.14 42.69 -6.17
CA GLU A 429 -16.16 43.73 -5.13
C GLU A 429 -14.81 43.86 -4.44
N LYS A 430 -14.17 42.73 -4.11
CA LYS A 430 -12.83 42.71 -3.54
C LYS A 430 -11.79 43.31 -4.50
N LYS A 431 -11.80 42.90 -5.76
CA LYS A 431 -10.87 43.42 -6.78
C LYS A 431 -11.04 44.93 -6.97
N LYS A 432 -12.29 45.42 -7.01
CA LYS A 432 -12.61 46.84 -7.09
C LYS A 432 -12.10 47.60 -5.86
N ALA A 433 -12.27 47.04 -4.67
CA ALA A 433 -11.75 47.61 -3.43
C ALA A 433 -10.21 47.64 -3.41
N ASP A 434 -9.55 46.59 -3.90
CA ASP A 434 -8.09 46.51 -3.99
C ASP A 434 -7.53 47.51 -5.02
N GLU A 435 -8.16 47.65 -6.18
CA GLU A 435 -7.80 48.64 -7.20
C GLU A 435 -8.01 50.07 -6.71
N GLU A 436 -9.11 50.34 -6.00
CA GLU A 436 -9.36 51.65 -5.38
C GLU A 436 -8.35 51.94 -4.28
N ASN A 437 -8.04 50.97 -3.42
CA ASN A 437 -7.00 51.11 -2.39
C ASN A 437 -5.63 51.40 -3.02
N LYS A 438 -5.29 50.74 -4.13
CA LYS A 438 -4.04 50.99 -4.85
C LYS A 438 -4.02 52.39 -5.46
N ARG A 439 -5.13 52.84 -6.06
CA ARG A 439 -5.27 54.24 -6.54
C ARG A 439 -5.11 55.25 -5.40
N ILE A 440 -5.75 55.01 -4.27
CA ILE A 440 -5.62 55.86 -3.07
C ILE A 440 -4.17 55.89 -2.58
N GLN A 441 -3.46 54.76 -2.60
CA GLN A 441 -2.04 54.70 -2.25
C GLN A 441 -1.19 55.53 -3.22
N GLU A 442 -1.35 55.34 -4.54
CA GLU A 442 -0.62 56.10 -5.57
C GLU A 442 -0.93 57.60 -5.51
N GLU A 443 -2.18 57.99 -5.21
CA GLU A 443 -2.60 59.39 -5.07
C GLU A 443 -2.05 60.01 -3.78
N ASN A 444 -2.04 59.27 -2.66
CA ASN A 444 -1.41 59.70 -1.41
C ASN A 444 0.11 59.86 -1.55
N GLU A 445 0.79 58.99 -2.30
CA GLU A 445 2.21 59.15 -2.62
C GLU A 445 2.45 60.44 -3.41
N LYS A 446 1.66 60.70 -4.46
CA LYS A 446 1.76 61.96 -5.22
C LYS A 446 1.49 63.20 -4.36
N LEU A 447 0.46 63.16 -3.51
CA LEU A 447 0.16 64.26 -2.60
C LEU A 447 1.28 64.49 -1.58
N LYS A 448 1.91 63.42 -1.10
CA LYS A 448 3.05 63.52 -0.20
C LYS A 448 4.26 64.14 -0.90
N ASP A 449 4.54 63.74 -2.13
CA ASP A 449 5.61 64.32 -2.94
C ASP A 449 5.36 65.81 -3.23
N GLU A 450 4.12 66.19 -3.56
CA GLU A 450 3.72 67.59 -3.74
C GLU A 450 3.85 68.40 -2.44
N TYR A 451 3.40 67.85 -1.31
CA TYR A 451 3.53 68.50 0.00
C TYR A 451 4.99 68.69 0.42
N GLU A 452 5.85 67.68 0.20
CA GLU A 452 7.28 67.79 0.49
C GLU A 452 7.96 68.84 -0.39
N LYS A 453 7.54 68.96 -1.66
CA LYS A 453 8.00 70.00 -2.58
C LYS A 453 7.54 71.40 -2.13
N ASP A 454 6.26 71.57 -1.83
CA ASP A 454 5.72 72.85 -1.36
C ASP A 454 6.35 73.29 -0.03
N LYS A 455 6.61 72.33 0.87
CA LYS A 455 7.31 72.60 2.14
C LYS A 455 8.74 73.07 1.88
N LYS A 456 9.45 72.45 0.93
CA LYS A 456 10.79 72.86 0.54
C LYS A 456 10.78 74.27 -0.07
N ASP A 457 9.85 74.53 -1.00
CA ASP A 457 9.71 75.84 -1.64
C ASP A 457 9.34 76.94 -0.61
N ALA A 458 8.51 76.61 0.39
CA ALA A 458 8.18 77.51 1.50
C ALA A 458 9.36 77.75 2.45
N GLN A 459 10.19 76.73 2.72
CA GLN A 459 11.44 76.89 3.48
C GLN A 459 12.42 77.77 2.73
N ASP A 460 12.65 77.50 1.44
CA ASP A 460 13.54 78.31 0.59
C ASP A 460 13.06 79.78 0.51
N ALA A 461 11.74 80.01 0.47
CA ALA A 461 11.17 81.36 0.51
C ALA A 461 11.33 82.04 1.88
N ALA A 462 11.18 81.30 2.97
CA ALA A 462 11.39 81.82 4.33
C ALA A 462 12.87 82.15 4.60
N ASP A 463 13.78 81.31 4.13
CA ASP A 463 15.23 81.54 4.23
C ASP A 463 15.63 82.79 3.45
N LYS A 464 15.10 82.96 2.23
CA LYS A 464 15.32 84.17 1.43
C LYS A 464 14.76 85.43 2.10
N GLN A 465 13.57 85.33 2.71
CA GLN A 465 13.00 86.45 3.46
C GLN A 465 13.84 86.78 4.72
N SER A 466 14.43 85.78 5.36
CA SER A 466 15.33 85.96 6.49
C SER A 466 16.65 86.62 6.06
N GLU A 467 17.22 86.22 4.92
CA GLU A 467 18.40 86.87 4.31
C GLU A 467 18.10 88.33 3.97
N ASP A 468 16.98 88.62 3.30
CA ASP A 468 16.58 89.98 2.94
C ASP A 468 16.37 90.87 4.19
N LEU A 469 15.83 90.30 5.28
CA LEU A 469 15.63 91.01 6.55
C LEU A 469 16.97 91.28 7.26
N GLN A 470 17.89 90.32 7.22
CA GLN A 470 19.21 90.46 7.81
C GLN A 470 20.04 91.52 7.06
N ASP A 471 19.99 91.51 5.74
CA ASP A 471 20.57 92.56 4.87
C ASP A 471 19.98 93.96 5.18
N ALA A 472 18.68 94.04 5.46
CA ALA A 472 18.03 95.29 5.83
C ALA A 472 18.46 95.77 7.23
N LEU A 473 18.65 94.86 8.17
CA LEU A 473 19.15 95.16 9.52
C LEU A 473 20.61 95.61 9.50
N ASP A 474 21.45 94.96 8.70
CA ASP A 474 22.86 95.34 8.54
C ASP A 474 22.99 96.75 7.94
N LYS A 475 22.21 97.07 6.90
CA LYS A 475 22.14 98.43 6.33
C LYS A 475 21.65 99.47 7.33
N LEU A 476 20.72 99.09 8.23
CA LEU A 476 20.25 99.98 9.29
C LEU A 476 21.34 100.20 10.35
N GLY A 477 22.11 99.15 10.67
CA GLY A 477 23.28 99.21 11.56
C GLY A 477 24.34 100.15 11.03
N ASP A 478 24.70 100.03 9.75
CA ASP A 478 25.66 100.91 9.07
C ASP A 478 25.21 102.37 9.09
N ALA A 479 23.95 102.64 8.74
CA ALA A 479 23.40 104.00 8.77
C ALA A 479 23.40 104.63 10.17
N ASN A 480 23.20 103.82 11.22
CA ASN A 480 23.23 104.29 12.60
C ASN A 480 24.67 104.53 13.09
N GLY A 481 25.64 103.74 12.60
CA GLY A 481 27.07 103.96 12.80
C GLY A 481 27.51 105.31 12.22
N ASP A 482 27.14 105.59 10.97
CA ASP A 482 27.46 106.86 10.31
C ASP A 482 26.86 108.08 11.01
N GLN A 483 25.65 107.96 11.59
CA GLN A 483 25.06 109.03 12.39
C GLN A 483 25.78 109.26 13.72
N MET A 484 26.29 108.19 14.36
CA MET A 484 27.01 108.31 15.63
C MET A 484 28.38 108.97 15.42
N ASP A 485 29.08 108.62 14.35
CA ASP A 485 30.35 109.27 13.96
C ASP A 485 30.14 110.76 13.67
N GLY A 486 29.07 111.13 12.96
CA GLY A 486 28.73 112.54 12.72
C GLY A 486 28.39 113.34 14.00
N LEU A 487 27.85 112.68 15.02
CA LEU A 487 27.52 113.30 16.30
C LEU A 487 28.76 113.48 17.18
N GLN A 488 29.66 112.50 17.18
CA GLN A 488 30.96 112.56 17.84
C GLN A 488 31.78 113.74 17.29
N ASP A 489 31.83 113.87 15.97
CA ASP A 489 32.58 114.91 15.25
C ASP A 489 32.01 116.33 15.48
N ALA A 490 30.71 116.43 15.79
CA ALA A 490 30.06 117.68 16.17
C ALA A 490 30.30 118.06 17.64
N LEU A 491 30.38 117.08 18.53
CA LEU A 491 30.69 117.27 19.95
C LEU A 491 32.14 117.76 20.16
N ASP A 492 33.09 117.20 19.43
CA ASP A 492 34.50 117.61 19.50
C ASP A 492 34.68 119.08 19.05
N LYS A 493 33.98 119.50 17.98
CA LYS A 493 33.98 120.90 17.50
C LYS A 493 33.36 121.89 18.50
N LEU A 494 32.40 121.43 19.32
CA LEU A 494 31.78 122.25 20.37
C LEU A 494 32.72 122.42 21.58
N GLY A 495 33.52 121.40 21.89
CA GLY A 495 34.53 121.45 22.96
C GLY A 495 35.61 122.51 22.70
N ASP A 496 36.13 122.58 21.49
CA ASP A 496 37.17 123.54 21.10
C ASP A 496 36.68 125.00 21.09
N ALA A 497 35.41 125.23 20.74
CA ALA A 497 34.81 126.56 20.75
C ALA A 497 34.63 127.12 22.17
N ASN A 498 34.33 126.25 23.15
CA ASN A 498 34.05 126.65 24.52
C ASN A 498 35.33 126.94 25.32
N GLY A 499 36.46 126.29 24.97
CA GLY A 499 37.78 126.56 25.57
C GLY A 499 38.25 128.00 25.34
N ASN A 500 38.04 128.55 24.15
CA ASN A 500 38.46 129.91 23.80
C ASN A 500 37.63 131.01 24.49
N GLN A 501 36.41 130.70 24.96
CA GLN A 501 35.53 131.66 25.63
C GLN A 501 35.85 131.79 27.13
N ALA A 502 36.43 130.76 27.74
CA ALA A 502 36.84 130.75 29.14
C ALA A 502 38.06 131.65 29.43
N ASP A 503 39.00 131.77 28.48
CA ASP A 503 40.19 132.59 28.65
C ASP A 503 39.90 134.11 28.53
N TYR A 504 38.92 134.50 27.70
CA TYR A 504 38.46 135.89 27.59
C TYR A 504 37.64 136.38 28.81
N LEU A 505 36.94 135.47 29.51
CA LEU A 505 36.17 135.80 30.72
C LEU A 505 37.07 135.94 31.96
N LYS A 506 38.23 135.28 31.99
CA LYS A 506 39.18 135.33 33.11
C LYS A 506 39.92 136.69 33.19
N ASP A 507 40.25 137.30 32.06
CA ASP A 507 40.93 138.61 32.01
C ASP A 507 39.98 139.79 32.32
N ALA A 508 38.66 139.60 32.13
CA ALA A 508 37.63 140.58 32.47
C ALA A 508 37.23 140.59 33.96
N LEU A 509 37.42 139.47 34.68
CA LEU A 509 37.02 139.33 36.09
C LEU A 509 38.07 139.81 37.11
N ASP A 510 39.36 139.89 36.74
CA ASP A 510 40.43 140.35 37.66
C ASP A 510 40.45 141.87 37.90
N LYS A 511 39.56 142.65 37.25
CA LYS A 511 39.50 144.13 37.35
C LYS A 511 38.28 144.71 38.08
N LEU A 512 37.42 143.90 38.71
CA LEU A 512 36.23 144.37 39.44
C LEU A 512 36.02 143.62 40.77
N GLY A 513 36.72 144.09 41.82
CA GLY A 513 36.20 144.21 43.19
C GLY A 513 35.97 142.95 44.05
N GLY A 514 36.77 142.82 45.13
CA GLY A 514 36.31 142.18 46.39
C GLY A 514 35.36 143.09 47.19
N PRO A 515 35.03 142.85 48.49
CA PRO A 515 35.26 141.71 49.41
C PRO A 515 33.94 141.15 50.04
N ASN A 516 34.05 140.18 50.97
CA ASN A 516 32.98 139.56 51.82
C ASN A 516 31.93 138.71 51.09
N GLY A 517 31.50 137.53 51.55
CA GLY A 517 31.81 136.76 52.75
C GLY A 517 30.89 135.52 52.83
N THR A 518 31.50 134.38 53.11
CA THR A 518 31.05 133.26 53.97
C THR A 518 29.74 132.48 53.70
N GLY A 519 29.89 131.15 53.62
CA GLY A 519 28.94 130.14 54.13
C GLY A 519 28.51 129.11 53.09
N THR A 520 29.18 127.94 52.96
CA THR A 520 28.83 126.63 53.59
C THR A 520 27.42 126.15 53.25
N GLY A 521 27.14 124.94 52.75
CA GLY A 521 27.89 123.70 52.59
C GLY A 521 26.95 122.64 51.97
N ALA A 522 27.53 121.51 51.58
CA ALA A 522 26.94 120.31 50.98
C ALA A 522 25.94 119.56 51.92
N PRO A 523 25.56 118.29 51.70
CA PRO A 523 25.36 117.48 50.48
C PRO A 523 24.01 116.70 50.51
N ASP A 524 23.83 115.84 49.50
CA ASP A 524 23.58 114.40 49.68
C ASP A 524 22.23 113.81 49.22
N SER A 525 22.43 112.63 48.63
CA SER A 525 21.60 111.43 48.62
C SER A 525 20.63 111.24 47.44
N THR A 526 21.00 110.37 46.50
CA THR A 526 20.58 108.95 46.35
C THR A 526 19.22 108.84 45.64
N VAL A 527 18.95 107.97 44.67
CA VAL A 527 18.89 106.50 44.68
C VAL A 527 18.74 106.08 43.20
N ALA A 528 19.68 105.37 42.57
CA ALA A 528 19.86 103.91 42.46
C ALA A 528 18.86 103.15 41.51
N PRO A 529 19.39 102.40 40.50
CA PRO A 529 18.69 101.52 39.55
C PRO A 529 18.86 100.02 39.92
N THR A 530 18.35 99.10 39.08
CA THR A 530 18.79 97.68 38.80
C THR A 530 17.58 96.90 38.22
N THR A 531 17.58 96.11 37.14
CA THR A 531 18.31 94.89 36.65
C THR A 531 18.29 93.67 37.57
N THR A 532 17.69 92.55 37.12
CA THR A 532 18.06 91.12 37.36
C THR A 532 16.97 90.22 36.73
N SER A 533 17.26 89.27 35.82
CA SER A 533 17.89 87.92 35.93
C SER A 533 16.94 86.77 36.27
N LEU A 534 17.24 85.61 35.64
CA LEU A 534 16.55 84.32 35.65
C LEU A 534 16.48 83.55 36.99
N GLY A 535 15.50 82.64 37.04
CA GLY A 535 15.38 81.43 37.87
C GLY A 535 13.91 80.96 37.89
N THR A 536 13.47 79.70 37.80
CA THR A 536 14.06 78.38 38.08
C THR A 536 13.08 77.24 37.71
N LEU A 537 13.62 76.03 37.49
CA LEU A 537 13.18 74.65 37.84
C LEU A 537 11.68 74.23 37.81
N ASP A 538 11.39 73.09 37.17
CA ASP A 538 11.13 71.72 37.72
C ASP A 538 10.60 70.85 36.56
N GLY A 539 10.71 69.52 36.43
CA GLY A 539 11.02 68.42 37.34
C GLY A 539 10.20 67.18 36.90
N LEU A 540 10.88 66.17 36.34
CA LEU A 540 10.65 64.71 36.43
C LEU A 540 9.27 64.06 36.13
N GLY A 541 9.31 63.06 35.22
CA GLY A 541 8.98 61.66 35.58
C GLY A 541 7.62 61.09 35.15
N GLY A 542 7.64 60.05 34.30
CA GLY A 542 6.51 59.16 33.96
C GLY A 542 6.06 58.24 35.12
N PRO A 543 5.35 57.10 34.93
CA PRO A 543 5.39 56.18 33.78
C PRO A 543 4.02 55.55 33.37
N ASN A 544 3.94 54.80 32.25
CA ASN A 544 3.76 53.32 32.23
C ASN A 544 3.54 52.81 30.80
N GLY A 545 4.23 51.71 30.50
CA GLY A 545 4.21 51.03 29.21
C GLY A 545 3.07 50.03 29.06
N GLY A 546 2.78 49.76 27.79
CA GLY A 546 2.06 48.62 27.23
C GLY A 546 2.74 48.21 25.95
#